data_AF-A0A946RZE6-F1
#
_entry.id   AF-A0A946RZE6-F1
#
_cell.length_a   1.000
_cell.length_b   1.000
_cell.length_c   1.000
_cell.angle_alpha   90.00
_cell.angle_beta   90.00
_cell.angle_gamma   90.00
#
_symmetry.space_group_name_H-M   'P 1'
#
loop_
_entity.id
_entity.type
_entity.pdbx_description
1 polymer ?
#
loop_
_entity_poly.entity_id
_entity_poly.type
_entity_poly.pdbx_seq_one_letter_code
_entity_poly.pdbx_strand_id
1 'polypeptide(L)'
;MAYDIANSVERKMGKLRQWRSKYTAFDYPYKVTLNMFYELYTYTFMWDKLSACFRIPQTFEYKEAIQLVDNQRRVFQVNEMRDRIPSLMEDDYPLGSRGMCYSNFKPTIELARNGSNEAIEEIEYSYAYYAALFELLIPWSACGLAGLNKHQAFVEVTGGDVGGLEMETIEDAIKYLNTIANFELAESYTKLPPFH
;
A
#
# COMPACT_ATOMS: atom_id res chain seq x y z
N MET A 1 -9.58 17.64 6.25
CA MET A 1 -10.28 16.95 5.13
C MET A 1 -9.74 15.53 5.10
N ALA A 2 -10.50 14.56 5.62
CA ALA A 2 -10.06 13.17 5.64
C ALA A 2 -9.83 12.64 4.22
N TYR A 3 -8.76 11.86 4.03
CA TYR A 3 -8.47 11.23 2.75
C TYR A 3 -9.47 10.10 2.48
N ASP A 4 -10.03 10.06 1.27
CA ASP A 4 -11.00 9.03 0.86
C ASP A 4 -10.30 7.69 0.59
N ILE A 5 -10.18 6.88 1.64
CA ILE A 5 -9.57 5.56 1.57
C ILE A 5 -10.46 4.56 0.83
N ALA A 6 -11.79 4.71 0.88
CA ALA A 6 -12.74 3.90 0.12
C ALA A 6 -12.49 3.99 -1.39
N ASN A 7 -12.26 5.20 -1.90
CA ASN A 7 -11.86 5.40 -3.30
C ASN A 7 -10.53 4.71 -3.62
N SER A 8 -9.58 4.68 -2.69
CA SER A 8 -8.32 3.95 -2.88
C SER A 8 -8.54 2.45 -3.00
N VAL A 9 -9.39 1.88 -2.14
CA VAL A 9 -9.82 0.46 -2.25
C VAL A 9 -10.49 0.21 -3.60
N GLU A 10 -11.43 1.05 -4.02
CA GLU A 10 -12.11 0.89 -5.31
C GLU A 10 -11.12 0.94 -6.50
N ARG A 11 -10.11 1.81 -6.47
CA ARG A 11 -9.03 1.79 -7.47
C ARG A 11 -8.26 0.47 -7.47
N LYS A 12 -7.98 -0.13 -6.30
CA LYS A 12 -7.35 -1.46 -6.22
C LYS A 12 -8.28 -2.55 -6.75
N MET A 13 -9.57 -2.50 -6.43
CA MET A 13 -10.58 -3.42 -6.96
C MET A 13 -10.68 -3.35 -8.49
N GLY A 14 -10.61 -2.14 -9.06
CA GLY A 14 -10.53 -1.93 -10.51
C GLY A 14 -9.33 -2.63 -11.15
N LYS A 15 -8.14 -2.56 -10.52
CA LYS A 15 -6.95 -3.29 -10.97
C LYS A 15 -7.13 -4.80 -10.88
N LEU A 16 -7.72 -5.31 -9.79
CA LEU A 16 -8.00 -6.75 -9.65
C LEU A 16 -8.92 -7.26 -10.76
N ARG A 17 -10.01 -6.53 -11.06
CA ARG A 17 -10.92 -6.83 -12.18
C ARG A 17 -10.17 -6.88 -13.52
N GLN A 18 -9.30 -5.90 -13.78
CA GLN A 18 -8.47 -5.87 -14.99
C GLN A 18 -7.48 -7.04 -15.06
N TRP A 19 -6.86 -7.41 -13.94
CA TRP A 19 -5.90 -8.51 -13.90
C TRP A 19 -6.56 -9.87 -14.07
N ARG A 20 -7.77 -10.05 -13.53
CA ARG A 20 -8.58 -11.27 -13.76
C ARG A 20 -8.88 -11.49 -15.23
N SER A 21 -9.20 -10.42 -15.97
CA SER A 21 -9.46 -10.54 -17.42
C SER A 21 -8.19 -10.74 -18.26
N LYS A 22 -7.00 -10.59 -17.66
CA LYS A 22 -5.71 -10.61 -18.36
C LYS A 22 -4.91 -11.89 -18.13
N TYR A 23 -4.94 -12.41 -16.90
CA TYR A 23 -4.12 -13.55 -16.50
C TYR A 23 -4.95 -14.83 -16.39
N THR A 24 -4.29 -15.97 -16.60
CA THR A 24 -4.91 -17.29 -16.41
C THR A 24 -5.18 -17.56 -14.93
N ALA A 25 -6.09 -18.50 -14.62
CA ALA A 25 -6.33 -19.00 -13.26
C ALA A 25 -5.04 -19.41 -12.53
N PHE A 26 -4.08 -19.97 -13.27
CA PHE A 26 -2.80 -20.42 -12.73
C PHE A 26 -1.81 -19.26 -12.45
N ASP A 27 -1.73 -18.27 -13.35
CA ASP A 27 -0.79 -17.16 -13.20
C ASP A 27 -1.30 -16.07 -12.27
N TYR A 28 -2.61 -15.87 -12.24
CA TYR A 28 -3.26 -14.74 -11.57
C TYR A 28 -2.85 -14.57 -10.10
N PRO A 29 -2.88 -15.61 -9.22
CA PRO A 29 -2.57 -15.44 -7.80
C PRO A 29 -1.14 -14.94 -7.57
N TYR A 30 -0.18 -15.47 -8.35
CA TYR A 30 1.20 -15.01 -8.32
C TYR A 30 1.34 -13.57 -8.84
N LYS A 31 0.66 -13.21 -9.94
CA LYS A 31 0.73 -11.86 -10.51
C LYS A 31 0.14 -10.80 -9.57
N VAL A 32 -0.96 -11.10 -8.88
CA VAL A 32 -1.52 -10.21 -7.85
C VAL A 32 -0.52 -10.01 -6.72
N THR A 33 0.04 -11.11 -6.20
CA THR A 33 1.05 -11.06 -5.13
C THR A 33 2.29 -10.26 -5.56
N LEU A 34 2.81 -10.49 -6.76
CA LEU A 34 3.94 -9.75 -7.34
C LEU A 34 3.66 -8.23 -7.38
N ASN A 35 2.47 -7.83 -7.84
CA ASN A 35 2.10 -6.42 -7.89
C ASN A 35 1.89 -5.81 -6.49
N MET A 36 1.37 -6.59 -5.54
CA MET A 36 1.27 -6.18 -4.15
C MET A 36 2.67 -5.86 -3.59
N PHE A 37 3.61 -6.82 -3.66
CA PHE A 37 4.98 -6.61 -3.17
C PHE A 37 5.67 -5.46 -3.92
N TYR A 38 5.40 -5.28 -5.21
CA TYR A 38 5.92 -4.12 -5.95
C TYR A 38 5.45 -2.79 -5.36
N GLU A 39 4.17 -2.65 -4.99
CA GLU A 39 3.68 -1.45 -4.32
C GLU A 39 4.26 -1.30 -2.90
N LEU A 40 4.22 -2.36 -2.09
CA LEU A 40 4.66 -2.30 -0.69
C LEU A 40 6.17 -2.02 -0.55
N TYR A 41 7.01 -2.67 -1.38
CA TYR A 41 8.44 -2.37 -1.39
C TYR A 41 8.72 -0.95 -1.86
N THR A 42 7.97 -0.43 -2.85
CA THR A 42 8.15 0.95 -3.31
C THR A 42 8.04 1.91 -2.14
N TYR A 43 6.98 1.83 -1.35
CA TYR A 43 6.82 2.68 -0.17
C TYR A 43 7.86 2.42 0.91
N THR A 44 8.22 1.16 1.13
CA THR A 44 9.24 0.76 2.12
C THR A 44 10.59 1.39 1.81
N PHE A 45 11.08 1.25 0.58
CA PHE A 45 12.35 1.85 0.17
C PHE A 45 12.29 3.37 -0.03
N MET A 46 11.08 3.95 -0.15
CA MET A 46 10.88 5.39 -0.20
C MET A 46 10.69 6.04 1.16
N TRP A 47 10.67 5.29 2.26
CA TRP A 47 10.34 5.82 3.59
C TRP A 47 11.11 7.09 3.94
N ASP A 48 12.43 7.09 3.74
CA ASP A 48 13.27 8.26 4.05
C ASP A 48 12.87 9.51 3.26
N LYS A 49 12.48 9.34 1.98
CA LYS A 49 12.01 10.45 1.13
C LYS A 49 10.66 10.97 1.60
N LEU A 50 9.74 10.05 1.95
CA LEU A 50 8.40 10.38 2.43
C LEU A 50 8.45 11.09 3.79
N SER A 51 9.23 10.56 4.74
CA SER A 51 9.40 11.22 6.05
C SER A 51 10.18 12.53 5.96
N ALA A 52 11.07 12.70 4.96
CA ALA A 52 11.81 13.95 4.79
C ALA A 52 10.91 15.14 4.40
N CYS A 53 9.71 14.91 3.87
CA CYS A 53 8.74 15.97 3.57
C CYS A 53 8.42 16.87 4.77
N PHE A 54 8.53 16.37 6.00
CA PHE A 54 8.30 17.12 7.24
C PHE A 54 9.49 17.98 7.69
N ARG A 55 10.63 17.90 7.00
CA ARG A 55 11.87 18.64 7.31
C ARG A 55 12.14 19.77 6.31
N ILE A 56 11.36 19.82 5.23
CA ILE A 56 11.50 20.81 4.15
C ILE A 56 10.63 22.03 4.51
N PRO A 57 11.08 23.27 4.26
CA PRO A 57 10.26 24.46 4.44
C PRO A 57 8.93 24.38 3.68
N GLN A 58 7.87 24.91 4.31
CA GLN A 58 6.49 24.81 3.85
C GLN A 58 6.28 25.73 2.64
N THR A 59 6.11 25.15 1.45
CA THR A 59 6.04 25.96 0.21
C THR A 59 4.96 25.50 -0.77
N PHE A 60 4.19 24.46 -0.45
CA PHE A 60 3.26 23.85 -1.40
C PHE A 60 1.83 23.88 -0.90
N GLU A 61 0.90 24.20 -1.80
CA GLU A 61 -0.52 23.89 -1.59
C GLU A 61 -0.73 22.37 -1.56
N TYR A 62 -1.65 21.89 -0.71
CA TYR A 62 -1.80 20.45 -0.45
C TYR A 62 -2.03 19.60 -1.71
N LYS A 63 -2.81 20.11 -2.67
CA LYS A 63 -3.05 19.41 -3.94
C LYS A 63 -1.79 19.26 -4.78
N GLU A 64 -0.94 20.29 -4.81
CA GLU A 64 0.34 20.26 -5.53
C GLU A 64 1.32 19.31 -4.83
N ALA A 65 1.34 19.33 -3.50
CA ALA A 65 2.13 18.41 -2.70
C ALA A 65 1.76 16.94 -2.96
N ILE A 66 0.47 16.59 -3.02
CA ILE A 66 0.02 15.22 -3.38
C ILE A 66 0.58 14.82 -4.75
N GLN A 67 0.42 15.68 -5.76
CA GLN A 67 0.88 15.38 -7.11
C GLN A 67 2.39 15.18 -7.17
N LEU A 68 3.14 16.01 -6.44
CA LEU A 68 4.59 15.92 -6.36
C LEU A 68 5.03 14.58 -5.74
N VAL A 69 4.47 14.22 -4.57
CA VAL A 69 4.82 12.99 -3.86
C VAL A 69 4.38 11.76 -4.66
N ASP A 70 3.19 11.74 -5.24
CA ASP A 70 2.74 10.63 -6.09
C ASP A 70 3.63 10.48 -7.33
N ASN A 71 4.00 11.59 -7.99
CA ASN A 71 4.91 11.54 -9.15
C ASN A 71 6.28 10.98 -8.77
N GLN A 72 6.86 11.42 -7.65
CA GLN A 72 8.11 10.86 -7.12
C GLN A 72 7.98 9.36 -6.88
N ARG A 73 6.84 8.92 -6.31
CA ARG A 73 6.53 7.50 -6.11
C ARG A 73 6.47 6.74 -7.43
N ARG A 74 5.83 7.29 -8.47
CA ARG A 74 5.78 6.64 -9.79
C ARG A 74 7.16 6.51 -10.42
N VAL A 75 7.97 7.57 -10.36
CA VAL A 75 9.33 7.59 -10.90
C VAL A 75 10.21 6.58 -10.18
N PHE A 76 10.19 6.57 -8.84
CA PHE A 76 10.95 5.61 -8.04
C PHE A 76 10.53 4.16 -8.32
N GLN A 77 9.21 3.92 -8.38
CA GLN A 77 8.67 2.60 -8.67
C GLN A 77 9.21 2.06 -10.01
N VAL A 78 9.17 2.86 -11.08
CA VAL A 78 9.62 2.44 -12.41
C VAL A 78 11.14 2.34 -12.52
N ASN A 79 11.88 3.31 -11.99
CA ASN A 79 13.32 3.44 -12.24
C ASN A 79 14.19 2.68 -11.24
N GLU A 80 13.72 2.53 -9.99
CA GLU A 80 14.51 1.93 -8.92
C GLU A 80 13.98 0.57 -8.49
N MET A 81 12.65 0.38 -8.49
CA MET A 81 12.05 -0.86 -7.96
C MET A 81 11.80 -1.93 -9.00
N ARG A 82 11.38 -1.58 -10.23
CA ARG A 82 10.95 -2.54 -11.26
C ARG A 82 11.86 -3.75 -11.39
N ASP A 83 13.17 -3.52 -11.51
CA ASP A 83 14.15 -4.57 -11.77
C ASP A 83 14.60 -5.30 -10.49
N ARG A 84 14.31 -4.74 -9.31
CA ARG A 84 14.67 -5.31 -7.99
C ARG A 84 13.59 -6.24 -7.43
N ILE A 85 12.33 -6.09 -7.83
CA ILE A 85 11.22 -6.88 -7.24
C ILE A 85 11.44 -8.40 -7.35
N PRO A 86 11.83 -8.95 -8.52
CA PRO A 86 12.02 -10.40 -8.63
C PRO A 86 13.04 -10.92 -7.62
N SER A 87 14.22 -10.28 -7.51
CA SER A 87 15.24 -10.71 -6.56
C SER A 87 14.81 -10.54 -5.11
N LEU A 88 14.16 -9.42 -4.76
CA LEU A 88 13.65 -9.21 -3.40
C LEU A 88 12.62 -10.26 -2.97
N MET A 89 11.78 -10.73 -3.89
CA MET A 89 10.82 -11.80 -3.61
C MET A 89 11.51 -13.17 -3.55
N GLU A 90 12.45 -13.45 -4.45
CA GLU A 90 13.22 -14.71 -4.47
C GLU A 90 14.08 -14.88 -3.21
N ASP A 91 14.73 -13.80 -2.77
CA ASP A 91 15.55 -13.73 -1.55
C ASP A 91 14.70 -13.68 -0.26
N ASP A 92 13.37 -13.70 -0.40
CA ASP A 92 12.41 -13.63 0.70
C ASP A 92 12.63 -12.43 1.64
N TYR A 93 13.02 -11.30 1.05
CA TYR A 93 13.31 -10.09 1.79
C TYR A 93 12.07 -9.64 2.59
N PRO A 94 12.21 -9.24 3.86
CA PRO A 94 11.05 -8.86 4.67
C PRO A 94 10.57 -7.44 4.35
N LEU A 95 9.25 -7.25 4.31
CA LEU A 95 8.62 -5.93 4.34
C LEU A 95 8.71 -5.36 5.76
N GLY A 96 9.73 -4.55 5.98
CA GLY A 96 10.03 -3.96 7.28
C GLY A 96 10.43 -4.98 8.35
N SER A 97 10.61 -4.51 9.58
CA SER A 97 11.03 -5.28 10.75
C SER A 97 10.01 -6.31 11.23
N ARG A 98 8.76 -6.27 10.72
CA ARG A 98 7.68 -7.18 11.09
C ARG A 98 7.53 -8.41 10.19
N GLY A 99 8.31 -8.51 9.11
CA GLY A 99 8.59 -9.81 8.49
C GLY A 99 7.50 -10.39 7.59
N MET A 100 6.65 -9.57 6.96
CA MET A 100 5.86 -10.09 5.83
C MET A 100 6.81 -10.34 4.65
N CYS A 101 6.95 -11.61 4.28
CA CYS A 101 7.81 -12.07 3.21
C CYS A 101 7.00 -12.78 2.12
N TYR A 102 7.59 -12.95 0.94
CA TYR A 102 6.92 -13.62 -0.17
C TYR A 102 6.58 -15.09 0.16
N SER A 103 7.43 -15.76 0.93
CA SER A 103 7.23 -17.13 1.40
C SER A 103 5.93 -17.31 2.18
N ASN A 104 5.43 -16.28 2.88
CA ASN A 104 4.15 -16.33 3.57
C ASN A 104 2.97 -16.53 2.62
N PHE A 105 3.09 -16.08 1.37
CA PHE A 105 2.03 -16.20 0.35
C PHE A 105 2.16 -17.45 -0.52
N LYS A 106 3.31 -18.14 -0.53
CA LYS A 106 3.52 -19.34 -1.36
C LYS A 106 2.43 -20.41 -1.16
N PRO A 107 2.05 -20.79 0.08
CA PRO A 107 1.00 -21.79 0.29
C PRO A 107 -0.35 -21.35 -0.28
N THR A 108 -0.75 -20.10 -0.04
CA THR A 108 -2.03 -19.54 -0.52
C THR A 108 -2.05 -19.45 -2.04
N ILE A 109 -0.92 -19.10 -2.68
CA ILE A 109 -0.79 -19.10 -4.14
C ILE A 109 -0.99 -20.50 -4.71
N GLU A 110 -0.40 -21.54 -4.10
CA GLU A 110 -0.56 -22.91 -4.58
C GLU A 110 -2.00 -23.42 -4.40
N LEU A 111 -2.67 -23.08 -3.30
CA LEU A 111 -4.10 -23.38 -3.13
C LEU A 111 -4.96 -22.70 -4.19
N ALA A 112 -4.71 -21.41 -4.45
CA ALA A 112 -5.41 -20.64 -5.47
C ALA A 112 -5.20 -21.20 -6.88
N ARG A 113 -3.96 -21.59 -7.21
CA ARG A 113 -3.61 -22.27 -8.48
C ARG A 113 -4.34 -23.59 -8.69
N ASN A 114 -4.64 -24.28 -7.59
CA ASN A 114 -5.40 -25.53 -7.59
C ASN A 114 -6.93 -25.31 -7.53
N GLY A 115 -7.40 -24.07 -7.73
CA GLY A 115 -8.81 -23.75 -7.85
C GLY A 115 -9.52 -23.34 -6.55
N SER A 116 -8.77 -23.11 -5.46
CA SER A 116 -9.37 -22.58 -4.23
C SER A 116 -9.77 -21.11 -4.39
N ASN A 117 -11.07 -20.85 -4.47
CA ASN A 117 -11.62 -19.49 -4.54
C ASN A 117 -11.43 -18.71 -3.24
N GLU A 118 -11.37 -19.40 -2.10
CA GLU A 118 -11.08 -18.78 -0.79
C GLU A 118 -9.65 -18.24 -0.77
N ALA A 119 -8.69 -19.02 -1.27
CA ALA A 119 -7.29 -18.58 -1.36
C ALA A 119 -7.11 -17.42 -2.36
N ILE A 120 -7.89 -17.41 -3.45
CA ILE A 120 -7.92 -16.28 -4.40
C ILE A 120 -8.44 -15.02 -3.71
N GLU A 121 -9.56 -15.12 -2.99
CA GLU A 121 -10.12 -14.00 -2.24
C GLU A 121 -9.13 -13.47 -1.19
N GLU A 122 -8.44 -14.34 -0.46
CA GLU A 122 -7.44 -13.94 0.53
C GLU A 122 -6.31 -13.10 -0.10
N ILE A 123 -5.81 -13.51 -1.27
CA ILE A 123 -4.79 -12.77 -2.02
C ILE A 123 -5.34 -11.42 -2.52
N GLU A 124 -6.56 -11.40 -3.03
CA GLU A 124 -7.23 -10.19 -3.53
C GLU A 124 -7.49 -9.18 -2.41
N TYR A 125 -8.03 -9.65 -1.29
CA TYR A 125 -8.24 -8.86 -0.08
C TYR A 125 -6.92 -8.30 0.43
N SER A 126 -5.89 -9.13 0.55
CA SER A 126 -4.56 -8.70 0.99
C SER A 126 -4.01 -7.59 0.11
N TYR A 127 -4.11 -7.73 -1.21
CA TYR A 127 -3.69 -6.67 -2.14
C TYR A 127 -4.50 -5.39 -1.95
N ALA A 128 -5.83 -5.47 -1.96
CA ALA A 128 -6.68 -4.29 -1.83
C ALA A 128 -6.43 -3.56 -0.50
N TYR A 129 -6.32 -4.30 0.59
CA TYR A 129 -6.10 -3.79 1.94
C TYR A 129 -4.72 -3.16 2.10
N TYR A 130 -3.63 -3.93 1.91
CA TYR A 130 -2.29 -3.43 2.18
C TYR A 130 -1.87 -2.33 1.19
N ALA A 131 -2.23 -2.46 -0.09
CA ALA A 131 -1.88 -1.44 -1.07
C ALA A 131 -2.62 -0.11 -0.81
N ALA A 132 -3.88 -0.15 -0.36
CA ALA A 132 -4.61 1.06 0.01
C ALA A 132 -4.08 1.66 1.33
N LEU A 133 -3.76 0.83 2.32
CA LEU A 133 -3.16 1.27 3.58
C LEU A 133 -1.83 2.00 3.36
N PHE A 134 -0.93 1.44 2.55
CA PHE A 134 0.36 2.08 2.26
C PHE A 134 0.21 3.34 1.40
N GLU A 135 -0.85 3.44 0.58
CA GLU A 135 -1.13 4.63 -0.22
C GLU A 135 -1.44 5.87 0.64
N LEU A 136 -1.87 5.70 1.89
CA LEU A 136 -2.04 6.80 2.86
C LEU A 136 -0.73 7.53 3.19
N LEU A 137 0.43 6.93 2.91
CA LEU A 137 1.72 7.61 3.09
C LEU A 137 1.90 8.78 2.11
N ILE A 138 1.22 8.77 0.96
CA ILE A 138 1.25 9.88 -0.02
C ILE A 138 0.59 11.15 0.56
N PRO A 139 -0.70 11.15 0.93
CA PRO A 139 -1.34 12.33 1.51
C PRO A 139 -0.68 12.73 2.84
N TRP A 140 -0.22 11.76 3.66
CA TRP A 140 0.50 12.07 4.89
C TRP A 140 1.79 12.85 4.63
N SER A 141 2.62 12.41 3.67
CA SER A 141 3.85 13.13 3.30
C SER A 141 3.54 14.49 2.67
N ALA A 142 2.47 14.57 1.88
CA ALA A 142 2.02 15.83 1.27
C ALA A 142 1.61 16.87 2.33
N CYS A 143 0.99 16.45 3.44
CA CYS A 143 0.73 17.33 4.58
C CYS A 143 2.03 17.92 5.16
N GLY A 144 3.12 17.14 5.20
CA GLY A 144 4.44 17.63 5.60
C GLY A 144 4.95 18.78 4.72
N LEU A 145 4.84 18.63 3.40
CA LEU A 145 5.19 19.68 2.44
C LEU A 145 4.27 20.91 2.52
N ALA A 146 3.00 20.69 2.89
CA ALA A 146 2.01 21.74 3.16
C ALA A 146 2.15 22.35 4.56
N GLY A 147 3.12 21.88 5.36
CA GLY A 147 3.50 22.52 6.61
C GLY A 147 2.92 21.94 7.90
N LEU A 148 2.24 20.82 7.82
CA LEU A 148 1.77 20.12 9.00
C LEU A 148 2.95 19.32 9.59
N ASN A 149 2.97 19.18 10.91
CA ASN A 149 3.83 18.19 11.54
C ASN A 149 3.25 16.77 11.38
N LYS A 150 4.04 15.72 11.71
CA LYS A 150 3.64 14.31 11.53
C LYS A 150 2.32 13.95 12.19
N HIS A 151 2.06 14.49 13.39
CA HIS A 151 0.84 14.22 14.14
C HIS A 151 -0.37 14.93 13.50
N GLN A 152 -0.25 16.22 13.17
CA GLN A 152 -1.30 16.96 12.47
C GLN A 152 -1.64 16.32 11.12
N ALA A 153 -0.62 15.87 10.38
CA ALA A 153 -0.81 15.15 9.13
C ALA A 153 -1.56 13.83 9.32
N PHE A 154 -1.27 13.08 10.38
CA PHE A 154 -2.02 11.86 10.70
C PHE A 154 -3.50 12.16 10.96
N VAL A 155 -3.80 13.16 11.77
CA VAL A 155 -5.18 13.56 12.08
C VAL A 155 -5.90 14.04 10.81
N GLU A 156 -5.21 14.82 9.97
CA GLU A 156 -5.78 15.35 8.73
C GLU A 156 -6.10 14.22 7.73
N VAL A 157 -5.22 13.23 7.59
CA VAL A 157 -5.38 12.11 6.66
C VAL A 157 -6.43 11.11 7.14
N THR A 158 -6.41 10.75 8.43
CA THR A 158 -7.23 9.66 8.96
C THR A 158 -8.54 10.13 9.60
N GLY A 159 -8.65 11.41 9.95
CA GLY A 159 -9.75 11.93 10.76
C GLY A 159 -9.75 11.48 12.22
N GLY A 160 -8.77 10.67 12.64
CA GLY A 160 -8.62 10.16 14.01
C GLY A 160 -7.41 10.74 14.74
N ASP A 161 -7.43 10.69 16.07
CA ASP A 161 -6.33 11.11 16.94
C ASP A 161 -5.91 9.96 17.85
N VAL A 162 -4.59 9.75 17.98
CA VAL A 162 -3.98 8.69 18.77
C VAL A 162 -2.85 9.29 19.61
N GLY A 163 -2.96 9.15 20.93
CA GLY A 163 -1.91 9.59 21.86
C GLY A 163 -0.61 8.79 21.71
N GLY A 164 0.53 9.46 21.88
CA GLY A 164 1.85 8.83 21.79
C GLY A 164 2.30 8.49 20.37
N LEU A 165 1.69 9.12 19.36
CA LEU A 165 2.04 8.91 17.96
C LEU A 165 3.47 9.37 17.66
N GLU A 166 4.31 8.42 17.28
CA GLU A 166 5.67 8.60 16.81
C GLU A 166 5.81 7.83 15.50
N MET A 167 5.79 8.53 14.36
CA MET A 167 5.93 7.92 13.03
C MET A 167 7.36 8.09 12.52
N GLU A 168 8.33 7.49 13.23
CA GLU A 168 9.76 7.56 12.90
C GLU A 168 10.21 6.46 11.93
N THR A 169 9.56 5.30 12.00
CA THR A 169 9.76 4.19 11.08
C THR A 169 8.53 3.97 10.21
N ILE A 170 8.70 3.28 9.06
CA ILE A 170 7.55 2.93 8.23
C ILE A 170 6.61 1.99 8.99
N GLU A 171 7.13 1.14 9.86
CA GLU A 171 6.34 0.21 10.65
C GLU A 171 5.47 0.92 11.68
N ASP A 172 5.98 1.99 12.29
CA ASP A 172 5.17 2.85 13.14
C ASP A 172 4.07 3.52 12.32
N ALA A 173 4.43 4.06 11.15
CA ALA A 173 3.48 4.72 10.29
C ALA A 173 2.33 3.79 9.88
N ILE A 174 2.65 2.59 9.39
CA ILE A 174 1.66 1.58 9.02
C ILE A 174 0.86 1.12 10.22
N LYS A 175 1.47 0.91 11.39
CA LYS A 175 0.76 0.56 12.64
C LYS A 175 -0.29 1.61 13.00
N TYR A 176 0.08 2.89 13.03
CA TYR A 176 -0.83 3.97 13.43
C TYR A 176 -1.91 4.19 12.38
N LEU A 177 -1.57 4.26 11.10
CA LEU A 177 -2.55 4.38 10.02
C LEU A 177 -3.56 3.23 10.05
N ASN A 178 -3.08 2.02 10.29
CA ASN A 178 -3.94 0.84 10.38
C ASN A 178 -4.90 0.88 11.58
N THR A 179 -4.52 1.57 12.67
CA THR A 179 -5.37 1.65 13.87
C THR A 179 -6.69 2.37 13.59
N ILE A 180 -6.69 3.31 12.64
CA ILE A 180 -7.87 4.09 12.27
C ILE A 180 -8.48 3.57 10.97
N ALA A 181 -7.66 3.29 9.95
CA ALA A 181 -8.15 2.97 8.61
C ALA A 181 -8.66 1.53 8.45
N ASN A 182 -8.36 0.61 9.38
CA ASN A 182 -8.68 -0.81 9.21
C ASN A 182 -10.17 -1.11 8.98
N PHE A 183 -11.07 -0.45 9.71
CA PHE A 183 -12.51 -0.65 9.62
C PHE A 183 -13.02 -0.21 8.26
N GLU A 184 -12.68 1.00 7.83
CA GLU A 184 -13.11 1.55 6.55
C GLU A 184 -12.51 0.76 5.37
N LEU A 185 -11.26 0.32 5.47
CA LEU A 185 -10.64 -0.57 4.48
C LEU A 185 -11.39 -1.89 4.35
N ALA A 186 -11.79 -2.49 5.47
CA ALA A 186 -12.52 -3.76 5.49
C ALA A 186 -13.95 -3.60 4.97
N GLU A 187 -14.66 -2.53 5.34
CA GLU A 187 -16.02 -2.24 4.87
C GLU A 187 -16.06 -1.88 3.38
N SER A 188 -15.03 -1.22 2.87
CA SER A 188 -14.94 -0.83 1.46
C SER A 188 -14.60 -1.99 0.53
N TYR A 189 -14.05 -3.08 1.05
CA TYR A 189 -13.72 -4.25 0.24
C TYR A 189 -14.98 -4.99 -0.19
N THR A 190 -15.09 -5.27 -1.48
CA THR A 190 -16.17 -6.11 -2.03
C THR A 190 -15.58 -7.34 -2.69
N LYS A 191 -15.89 -8.52 -2.13
CA LYS A 191 -15.49 -9.81 -2.69
C LYS A 191 -15.89 -9.92 -4.16
N LEU A 192 -14.93 -10.29 -5.00
CA LEU A 192 -15.19 -10.59 -6.41
C LEU A 192 -15.84 -11.98 -6.56
N PRO A 193 -16.60 -12.24 -7.64
CA PRO A 193 -17.19 -13.56 -7.88
C PRO A 193 -16.10 -14.66 -7.93
N PRO A 194 -16.47 -15.95 -7.87
CA PRO A 194 -15.50 -17.03 -8.09
C PRO A 194 -14.71 -16.83 -9.39
N PHE A 195 -13.41 -17.15 -9.35
CA PHE A 195 -12.56 -17.11 -10.52
C PHE A 195 -12.62 -18.46 -11.24
N HIS A 196 -12.78 -18.41 -12.57
CA HIS A 196 -12.99 -19.56 -13.44
C HIS A 196 -11.88 -19.63 -14.48
#